data_AF-A0A423GP00-F1
#
_entry.id   AF-A0A423GP00-F1
#
_cell.length_a   1.000
_cell.length_b   1.000
_cell.length_c   1.000
_cell.angle_alpha   90.00
_cell.angle_beta   90.00
_cell.angle_gamma   90.00
#
_symmetry.space_group_name_H-M   'P 1'
#
loop_
_entity.id
_entity.type
_entity.pdbx_description
1 polymer ?
#
loop_
_entity_poly.entity_id
_entity_poly.type
_entity_poly.pdbx_seq_one_letter_code
_entity_poly.pdbx_strand_id
1 'polypeptide(L)'
;MPIKKKLHLLASMIAVATLAGCVTPPTWTNRGPIELATEKGRIACYTDANIIDGERMEGTLCATAESGFFGGGEPEIYFGPWNRKFIKEPVSKTTVGITQDYQGKKVFLQCEPVLGSDKKVEIERKCKVTINDQLLVSANVTYSK
;
A
#
# COMPACT_ATOMS: atom_id res chain seq x y z
N MET A 1 -19.25 45.93 52.52
CA MET A 1 -19.08 45.16 51.27
C MET A 1 -17.60 44.84 51.07
N PRO A 2 -17.16 43.59 51.33
CA PRO A 2 -16.01 43.08 50.59
C PRO A 2 -16.12 41.57 50.31
N ILE A 3 -16.19 41.13 49.05
CA ILE A 3 -15.80 39.76 48.68
C ILE A 3 -15.10 39.80 47.32
N LYS A 4 -13.85 40.26 47.29
CA LYS A 4 -12.88 40.00 46.22
C LYS A 4 -12.11 38.73 46.56
N LYS A 5 -12.70 37.55 46.39
CA LYS A 5 -11.99 36.26 46.40
C LYS A 5 -12.73 35.30 45.50
N LYS A 6 -12.21 35.07 44.29
CA LYS A 6 -12.37 33.90 43.41
C LYS A 6 -12.12 34.30 41.95
N LEU A 7 -10.90 34.70 41.63
CA LEU A 7 -10.49 34.86 40.21
C LEU A 7 -9.09 34.30 39.93
N HIS A 8 -8.63 33.33 40.73
CA HIS A 8 -7.31 32.72 40.56
C HIS A 8 -7.33 31.19 40.41
N LEU A 9 -8.48 30.61 40.06
CA LEU A 9 -8.64 29.14 40.00
C LEU A 9 -9.02 28.60 38.61
N LEU A 10 -8.71 29.34 37.54
CA LEU A 10 -9.08 28.95 36.16
C LEU A 10 -7.93 29.00 35.15
N ALA A 11 -6.67 29.08 35.59
CA ALA A 11 -5.53 29.34 34.70
C ALA A 11 -4.55 28.15 34.52
N SER A 12 -4.88 26.92 34.91
CA SER A 12 -3.90 25.81 34.89
C SER A 12 -4.34 24.50 34.22
N MET A 13 -5.32 24.50 33.31
CA MET A 13 -5.74 23.24 32.64
C MET A 13 -6.03 23.38 31.14
N ILE A 14 -5.22 24.11 30.37
CA ILE A 14 -5.23 24.02 28.90
C ILE A 14 -3.79 24.01 28.38
N ALA A 15 -3.08 22.89 28.55
CA ALA A 15 -1.77 22.71 27.89
C ALA A 15 -1.43 21.25 27.55
N VAL A 16 -2.38 20.31 27.62
CA VAL A 16 -2.11 18.89 27.31
C VAL A 16 -3.25 18.30 26.49
N ALA A 17 -3.40 18.78 25.25
CA ALA A 17 -4.31 18.13 24.29
C ALA A 17 -3.83 18.20 22.84
N THR A 18 -2.57 18.55 22.58
CA THR A 18 -1.99 18.62 21.21
C THR A 18 -1.07 17.44 20.86
N LEU A 19 -0.90 16.46 21.74
CA LEU A 19 -0.10 15.25 21.48
C LEU A 19 -0.94 14.04 20.98
N ALA A 20 -2.26 14.21 20.81
CA ALA A 20 -3.09 13.16 20.25
C ALA A 20 -2.88 13.07 18.74
N GLY A 21 -1.92 12.25 18.33
CA GLY A 21 -1.85 11.68 16.98
C GLY A 21 -0.75 12.23 16.08
N CYS A 22 0.49 12.35 16.55
CA CYS A 22 1.62 12.28 15.61
C CYS A 22 1.64 10.85 15.06
N VAL A 23 0.93 10.59 13.97
CA VAL A 23 1.25 9.47 13.10
C VAL A 23 2.65 9.76 12.59
N THR A 24 3.66 9.12 13.18
CA THR A 24 5.02 9.28 12.72
C THR A 24 5.06 8.73 11.29
N PRO A 25 5.43 9.54 10.30
CA PRO A 25 5.59 9.01 8.95
C PRO A 25 6.62 7.88 9.00
N PRO A 26 6.49 6.86 8.14
CA PRO A 26 7.46 5.77 8.09
C PRO A 26 8.87 6.35 7.99
N THR A 27 9.80 5.87 8.81
CA THR A 27 11.17 6.43 8.90
C THR A 27 12.10 5.90 7.81
N TRP A 28 11.68 4.86 7.10
CA TRP A 28 12.46 4.21 6.04
C TRP A 28 12.00 4.65 4.66
N THR A 29 12.88 4.60 3.68
CA THR A 29 12.57 4.90 2.28
C THR A 29 13.05 3.72 1.46
N ASN A 30 12.17 3.15 0.64
CA ASN A 30 12.45 2.09 -0.32
C ASN A 30 13.22 0.91 0.29
N ARG A 31 12.50 -0.04 0.87
CA ARG A 31 13.07 -1.32 1.33
C ARG A 31 13.35 -2.29 0.19
N GLY A 32 12.99 -1.92 -1.04
CA GLY A 32 13.11 -2.76 -2.22
C GLY A 32 11.96 -3.78 -2.35
N PRO A 33 12.00 -4.60 -3.40
CA PRO A 33 11.00 -5.63 -3.61
C PRO A 33 11.12 -6.72 -2.55
N ILE A 34 10.00 -7.06 -1.93
CA ILE A 34 9.91 -8.23 -1.05
C ILE A 34 9.19 -9.38 -1.75
N GLU A 35 9.39 -10.60 -1.26
CA GLU A 35 8.57 -11.74 -1.66
C GLU A 35 7.21 -11.69 -0.96
N LEU A 36 6.14 -11.73 -1.76
CA LEU A 36 4.75 -11.86 -1.34
C LEU A 36 4.23 -13.25 -1.72
N ALA A 37 4.38 -14.21 -0.82
CA ALA A 37 3.77 -15.53 -0.97
C ALA A 37 2.27 -15.46 -0.63
N THR A 38 1.41 -15.69 -1.62
CA THR A 38 -0.04 -15.72 -1.41
C THR A 38 -0.48 -17.12 -1.02
N GLU A 39 -1.40 -17.25 -0.06
CA GLU A 39 -2.01 -18.51 0.36
C GLU A 39 -3.51 -18.52 0.05
N LYS A 40 -4.08 -19.70 -0.23
CA LYS A 40 -5.51 -19.85 -0.49
C LYS A 40 -6.36 -19.31 0.67
N GLY A 41 -7.33 -18.45 0.33
CA GLY A 41 -8.22 -17.83 1.32
C GLY A 41 -7.59 -16.69 2.12
N ARG A 42 -6.36 -16.26 1.79
CA ARG A 42 -5.67 -15.13 2.43
C ARG A 42 -5.24 -14.10 1.40
N ILE A 43 -5.13 -12.85 1.86
CA ILE A 43 -4.58 -11.74 1.09
C ILE A 43 -3.20 -11.44 1.68
N ALA A 44 -2.15 -11.52 0.85
CA ALA A 44 -0.80 -11.14 1.24
C ALA A 44 -0.59 -9.66 0.89
N CYS A 45 -0.12 -8.85 1.84
CA CYS A 45 0.06 -7.41 1.67
C CYS A 45 1.46 -6.99 2.09
N TYR A 46 2.02 -6.04 1.35
CA TYR A 46 3.26 -5.36 1.64
C TYR A 46 3.06 -3.85 1.61
N THR A 47 3.67 -3.16 2.57
CA THR A 47 3.69 -1.70 2.59
C THR A 47 5.12 -1.21 2.54
N ASP A 48 5.38 -0.26 1.65
CA ASP A 48 6.63 0.48 1.60
C ASP A 48 6.36 1.98 1.47
N ALA A 49 7.42 2.77 1.63
CA ALA A 49 7.34 4.21 1.50
C ALA A 49 8.48 4.73 0.60
N ASN A 50 8.17 5.73 -0.22
CA ASN A 50 9.17 6.40 -1.03
C ASN A 50 8.95 7.92 -1.08
N ILE A 51 9.94 8.65 -1.56
CA ILE A 51 9.81 10.10 -1.82
C ILE A 51 9.29 10.29 -3.25
N ILE A 52 8.11 10.87 -3.37
CA ILE A 52 7.43 11.18 -4.62
C ILE A 52 7.25 12.69 -4.69
N ASP A 53 7.82 13.34 -5.71
CA ASP A 53 7.80 14.80 -5.89
C ASP A 53 8.24 15.59 -4.64
N GLY A 54 9.20 15.05 -3.88
CA GLY A 54 9.70 15.66 -2.63
C GLY A 54 8.87 15.36 -1.38
N GLU A 55 7.73 14.68 -1.52
CA GLU A 55 6.87 14.28 -0.41
C GLU A 55 7.02 12.79 -0.10
N ARG A 56 7.10 12.44 1.18
CA ARG A 56 7.10 11.04 1.60
C ARG A 56 5.71 10.44 1.46
N MET A 57 5.59 9.42 0.63
CA MET A 57 4.35 8.68 0.39
C MET A 57 4.50 7.22 0.79
N GLU A 58 3.41 6.64 1.30
CA GLU A 58 3.32 5.23 1.65
C GLU A 58 2.35 4.52 0.69
N GLY A 59 2.73 3.35 0.20
CA GLY A 59 1.93 2.52 -0.68
C GLY A 59 1.81 1.10 -0.16
N THR A 60 0.59 0.57 -0.16
CA THR A 60 0.32 -0.84 0.17
C THR A 60 -0.04 -1.59 -1.11
N LEU A 61 0.70 -2.66 -1.40
CA LEU A 61 0.48 -3.58 -2.49
C LEU A 61 0.04 -4.93 -1.92
N CYS A 62 -1.08 -5.49 -2.39
CA CYS A 62 -1.53 -6.81 -1.97
C CYS A 62 -1.86 -7.72 -3.16
N ALA A 63 -1.84 -9.03 -2.91
CA ALA A 63 -2.22 -10.06 -3.87
C ALA A 63 -3.07 -11.15 -3.21
N THR A 64 -3.98 -11.75 -3.97
CA THR A 64 -4.70 -12.98 -3.59
C THR A 64 -4.07 -14.19 -4.28
N ALA A 65 -4.23 -15.39 -3.69
CA ALA A 65 -3.88 -16.63 -4.37
C ALA A 65 -4.85 -16.96 -5.52
N GLU A 66 -4.45 -17.89 -6.39
CA GLU A 66 -5.37 -18.55 -7.32
C GLU A 66 -6.49 -19.27 -6.55
N SER A 67 -7.72 -19.16 -7.04
CA SER A 67 -8.85 -19.91 -6.50
C SER A 67 -9.18 -21.07 -7.43
N GLY A 68 -9.02 -22.31 -6.94
CA GLY A 68 -9.17 -23.53 -7.74
C GLY A 68 -10.59 -23.76 -8.29
N PHE A 69 -10.68 -24.77 -9.17
CA PHE A 69 -11.75 -25.17 -10.13
C PHE A 69 -13.24 -24.98 -9.78
N PHE A 70 -13.65 -24.75 -8.52
CA PHE A 70 -15.06 -24.58 -8.13
C PHE A 70 -15.43 -23.24 -7.50
N GLY A 71 -14.52 -22.26 -7.44
CA GLY A 71 -14.91 -20.93 -6.99
C GLY A 71 -13.84 -19.88 -7.09
N GLY A 72 -13.96 -19.00 -8.09
CA GLY A 72 -13.69 -17.58 -7.88
C GLY A 72 -12.60 -16.89 -8.71
N GLY A 73 -12.42 -17.22 -9.99
CA GLY A 73 -11.75 -16.31 -10.94
C GLY A 73 -10.24 -16.12 -10.80
N GLU A 74 -9.70 -15.25 -11.66
CA GLU A 74 -8.29 -14.89 -11.75
C GLU A 74 -7.78 -14.19 -10.47
N PRO A 75 -6.52 -14.39 -10.03
CA PRO A 75 -5.96 -13.65 -8.91
C PRO A 75 -6.05 -12.14 -9.10
N GLU A 76 -6.15 -11.40 -7.99
CA GLU A 76 -6.30 -9.96 -7.99
C GLU A 76 -5.10 -9.29 -7.33
N ILE A 77 -4.68 -8.16 -7.87
CA ILE A 77 -3.70 -7.26 -7.28
C ILE A 77 -4.43 -6.03 -6.78
N TYR A 78 -4.09 -5.64 -5.56
CA TYR A 78 -4.63 -4.47 -4.89
C TYR A 78 -3.52 -3.48 -4.67
N PHE A 79 -3.80 -2.21 -4.92
CA PHE A 79 -2.94 -1.13 -4.47
C PHE A 79 -3.76 -0.07 -3.77
N GLY A 80 -3.22 0.55 -2.73
CA GLY A 80 -3.59 1.92 -2.43
C GLY A 80 -2.72 2.56 -1.36
N PRO A 81 -2.70 3.89 -1.34
CA PRO A 81 -1.91 4.63 -0.38
C PRO A 81 -2.54 4.54 1.02
N TRP A 82 -1.70 4.54 2.05
CA TRP A 82 -2.11 4.52 3.47
C TRP A 82 -3.14 3.44 3.81
N ASN A 83 -2.89 2.19 3.39
CA ASN A 83 -3.73 1.03 3.68
C ASN A 83 -5.18 1.08 3.12
N ARG A 84 -5.44 1.93 2.10
CA ARG A 84 -6.69 1.91 1.33
C ARG A 84 -6.58 0.96 0.14
N LYS A 85 -7.70 0.38 -0.30
CA LYS A 85 -7.78 -0.44 -1.53
C LYS A 85 -8.26 0.43 -2.69
N PHE A 86 -7.34 1.12 -3.35
CA PHE A 86 -7.62 2.13 -4.38
C PHE A 86 -7.73 1.54 -5.79
N ILE A 87 -6.77 0.71 -6.19
CA ILE A 87 -6.81 -0.12 -7.40
C ILE A 87 -7.08 -1.56 -6.94
N LYS A 88 -8.02 -2.23 -7.60
CA LYS A 88 -8.29 -3.67 -7.43
C LYS A 88 -8.55 -4.24 -8.82
N GLU A 89 -7.59 -4.96 -9.37
CA GLU A 89 -7.70 -5.49 -10.74
C GLU A 89 -7.14 -6.92 -10.83
N PRO A 90 -7.69 -7.74 -11.74
CA PRO A 90 -7.15 -9.06 -12.05
C PRO A 90 -5.73 -8.97 -12.64
N VAL A 91 -4.95 -10.04 -12.45
CA VAL A 91 -3.55 -10.13 -12.91
C VAL A 91 -3.36 -9.86 -14.41
N SER A 92 -4.29 -10.30 -15.25
CA SER A 92 -4.26 -10.12 -16.71
C SER A 92 -4.22 -8.65 -17.08
N LYS A 93 -5.02 -7.84 -16.39
CA LYS A 93 -5.07 -6.40 -16.59
C LYS A 93 -3.83 -5.68 -16.07
N THR A 94 -3.27 -6.14 -14.94
CA THR A 94 -2.04 -5.54 -14.40
C THR A 94 -0.80 -5.88 -15.23
N THR A 95 -0.86 -6.89 -16.10
CA THR A 95 0.20 -7.19 -17.08
C THR A 95 0.41 -6.05 -18.07
N VAL A 96 -0.69 -5.54 -18.65
CA VAL A 96 -0.67 -4.39 -19.58
C VAL A 96 -0.33 -3.10 -18.83
N GLY A 97 -0.65 -3.07 -17.53
CA GLY A 97 -0.48 -1.92 -16.66
C GLY A 97 -1.78 -1.12 -16.56
N ILE A 98 -2.07 -0.65 -15.35
CA ILE A 98 -3.29 0.08 -15.04
C ILE A 98 -2.91 1.45 -14.54
N THR A 99 -3.46 2.49 -15.18
CA THR A 99 -3.31 3.87 -14.77
C THR A 99 -4.58 4.34 -14.07
N GLN A 100 -4.44 5.02 -12.94
CA GLN A 100 -5.54 5.67 -12.25
C GLN A 100 -5.07 7.02 -11.68
N ASP A 101 -5.94 8.03 -11.72
CA ASP A 101 -5.68 9.31 -11.08
C ASP A 101 -6.02 9.25 -9.59
N TYR A 102 -5.06 9.60 -8.73
CA TYR A 102 -5.27 9.77 -7.30
C TYR A 102 -4.86 11.17 -6.89
N GLN A 103 -5.84 12.02 -6.55
CA GLN A 103 -5.60 13.39 -6.10
C GLN A 103 -4.73 14.21 -7.08
N GLY A 104 -4.93 14.01 -8.39
CA GLY A 104 -4.14 14.68 -9.42
C GLY A 104 -2.73 14.09 -9.64
N LYS A 105 -2.39 13.00 -8.95
CA LYS A 105 -1.17 12.22 -9.21
C LYS A 105 -1.50 10.99 -10.05
N LYS A 106 -0.70 10.72 -11.07
CA LYS A 106 -0.88 9.57 -11.96
C LYS A 106 -0.29 8.33 -11.30
N VAL A 107 -1.15 7.46 -10.79
CA VAL A 107 -0.76 6.15 -10.26
C VAL A 107 -0.73 5.14 -11.40
N PHE A 108 0.34 4.35 -11.48
CA PHE A 108 0.48 3.28 -12.46
C PHE A 108 0.89 1.98 -11.75
N LEU A 109 0.05 0.96 -11.86
CA LEU A 109 0.29 -0.39 -11.35
C LEU A 109 0.61 -1.32 -12.52
N GLN A 110 1.75 -2.01 -12.47
CA GLN A 110 2.14 -2.98 -13.47
C GLN A 110 2.75 -4.23 -12.82
N CYS A 111 2.39 -5.40 -13.32
CA CYS A 111 2.93 -6.68 -12.88
C CYS A 111 3.47 -7.48 -14.06
N GLU A 112 4.76 -7.77 -14.07
CA GLU A 112 5.41 -8.54 -15.13
C GLU A 112 5.53 -10.01 -14.72
N PRO A 113 5.13 -10.98 -15.57
CA PRO A 113 5.29 -12.40 -15.27
C PRO A 113 6.75 -12.81 -15.38
N VAL A 114 7.19 -13.63 -14.43
CA VAL A 114 8.49 -14.31 -14.45
C VAL A 114 8.22 -15.78 -14.73
N LEU A 115 8.71 -16.25 -15.88
CA LEU A 115 8.58 -17.63 -16.29
C LEU A 115 9.75 -18.46 -15.75
N GLY A 116 9.48 -19.71 -15.39
CA GLY A 116 10.50 -20.68 -15.01
C GLY A 116 11.42 -21.04 -16.19
N SER A 117 12.44 -21.86 -15.92
CA SER A 117 13.45 -22.26 -16.91
C SER A 117 12.86 -22.91 -18.17
N ASP A 118 11.69 -23.53 -18.06
CA ASP A 118 10.97 -24.17 -19.17
C ASP A 118 10.14 -23.19 -20.02
N LYS A 119 10.05 -21.91 -19.60
CA LYS A 119 9.25 -20.83 -20.20
C LYS A 119 7.76 -21.14 -20.35
N LYS A 120 7.25 -22.15 -19.65
CA LYS A 120 5.85 -22.60 -19.75
C LYS A 120 5.06 -22.30 -18.50
N VAL A 121 5.73 -22.29 -17.35
CA VAL A 121 5.10 -22.06 -16.05
C VAL A 121 5.52 -20.69 -15.52
N GLU A 122 4.53 -19.87 -15.16
CA GLU A 122 4.75 -18.65 -14.40
C GLU A 122 5.06 -19.03 -12.95
N ILE A 123 6.23 -18.61 -12.45
CA ILE A 123 6.70 -18.94 -11.11
C ILE A 123 6.55 -17.76 -10.14
N GLU A 124 6.52 -16.54 -10.66
CA GLU A 124 6.49 -15.30 -9.88
C GLU A 124 5.95 -14.17 -10.75
N ARG A 125 5.41 -13.11 -10.12
CA ARG A 125 5.15 -11.83 -10.77
C ARG A 125 5.82 -10.68 -10.06
N LYS A 126 6.52 -9.85 -10.82
CA LYS A 126 7.12 -8.62 -10.32
C LYS A 126 6.14 -7.48 -10.48
N CYS A 127 5.49 -7.13 -9.39
CA CYS A 127 4.57 -6.02 -9.33
C CYS A 127 5.27 -4.75 -8.84
N LYS A 128 5.03 -3.64 -9.52
CA LYS A 128 5.51 -2.31 -9.14
C LYS A 128 4.37 -1.30 -9.26
N VAL A 129 4.37 -0.34 -8.36
CA VAL A 129 3.50 0.83 -8.44
C VAL A 129 4.35 2.07 -8.50
N THR A 130 4.09 2.89 -9.50
CA THR A 130 4.71 4.20 -9.66
C THR A 130 3.68 5.30 -9.51
N ILE A 131 4.08 6.45 -8.99
CA ILE A 131 3.29 7.68 -8.99
C ILE A 131 4.12 8.74 -9.71
N ASN A 132 3.54 9.38 -10.73
CA ASN A 132 4.26 10.34 -11.58
C ASN A 132 5.59 9.75 -12.12
N ASP A 133 5.54 8.48 -12.54
CA ASP A 133 6.68 7.68 -13.03
C ASP A 133 7.81 7.42 -12.00
N GLN A 134 7.61 7.79 -10.73
CA GLN A 134 8.52 7.48 -9.62
C GLN A 134 8.05 6.24 -8.85
N LEU A 135 8.97 5.31 -8.55
CA LEU A 135 8.66 4.08 -7.82
C LEU A 135 8.14 4.39 -6.41
N LEU A 136 6.97 3.86 -6.06
CA LEU A 136 6.44 3.95 -4.70
C LEU A 136 6.65 2.63 -3.93
N VAL A 137 6.23 1.51 -4.51
CA VAL A 137 6.32 0.19 -3.88
C VAL A 137 6.50 -0.90 -4.95
N SER A 138 7.20 -1.97 -4.61
CA SER A 138 7.37 -3.14 -5.46
C SER A 138 7.34 -4.42 -4.65
N ALA A 139 6.87 -5.52 -5.24
CA ALA A 139 6.92 -6.85 -4.65
C ALA A 139 6.96 -7.94 -5.71
N ASN A 140 7.53 -9.08 -5.32
CA ASN A 140 7.63 -10.31 -6.08
C ASN A 140 6.55 -11.27 -5.57
N VAL A 141 5.44 -11.39 -6.29
CA VAL A 141 4.29 -12.20 -5.90
C VAL A 141 4.51 -13.63 -6.34
N THR A 142 4.41 -14.58 -5.42
CA THR A 142 4.41 -16.02 -5.71
C THR A 142 3.06 -16.62 -5.32
N TYR A 143 2.46 -17.37 -6.22
CA TYR A 143 1.16 -17.99 -6.00
C TYR A 143 1.35 -19.41 -5.46
N SER A 144 0.99 -19.65 -4.20
CA SER A 144 0.88 -21.03 -3.70
C SER A 144 -0.38 -21.67 -4.28
N LYS A 145 -0.27 -22.92 -4.75
CA LYS A 145 -1.40 -23.73 -5.22
C LYS A 145 -2.32 -24.17 -4.09
#